data_AF-A0A926KZ39-F1
#
_entry.id   AF-A0A926KZ39-F1
#
_cell.length_a   1.000
_cell.length_b   1.000
_cell.length_c   1.000
_cell.angle_alpha   90.00
_cell.angle_beta   90.00
_cell.angle_gamma   90.00
#
_symmetry.space_group_name_H-M   'P 1'
#
loop_
_entity.id
_entity.type
_entity.pdbx_description
1 polymer ?
#
loop_
_entity_poly.entity_id
_entity_poly.type
_entity_poly.pdbx_seq_one_letter_code
_entity_poly.pdbx_strand_id
1 'polypeptide(L)'
;MKIKRLGDGFMMRRLLSLLLICGVFSFLAVTNKASNAMSVQTGINYDEVADLIRKQGKKQNAYYFPGLFTEELNVDLDPELEVLARTHGGVHLGDFFIFDKQSEGSYKLIFEQPWNVESWDIEHTHADLLTPLVRIITLTGGTGLDVREAHLMYMHDRGVWTEAWIGTLKERTVFEDNVHLIMGSYQLNDDNGQLFYWQTVMDVSLETNEQIRKPQTTLKVYELMNGRFVEKN
;
A
#
# COMPACT_ATOMS: atom_id res chain seq x y z
N MET A 1 50.15 -35.92 63.02
CA MET A 1 51.20 -35.87 61.99
C MET A 1 51.07 -34.53 61.26
N LYS A 2 52.19 -33.78 61.20
CA LYS A 2 52.51 -32.50 60.49
C LYS A 2 51.40 -31.77 59.69
N ILE A 3 50.98 -30.54 60.06
CA ILE A 3 51.51 -29.18 59.77
C ILE A 3 50.90 -28.49 58.51
N LYS A 4 50.43 -27.23 58.72
CA LYS A 4 50.30 -25.99 57.87
C LYS A 4 48.85 -25.52 57.61
N ARG A 5 48.38 -24.39 58.20
CA ARG A 5 48.57 -22.94 57.84
C ARG A 5 48.01 -22.64 56.44
N LEU A 6 47.22 -21.61 56.14
CA LEU A 6 46.99 -20.23 56.63
C LEU A 6 45.49 -19.87 56.42
N GLY A 7 44.87 -18.86 57.03
CA GLY A 7 45.34 -17.76 57.86
C GLY A 7 44.16 -16.84 58.20
N ASP A 8 44.17 -16.34 59.43
CA ASP A 8 43.33 -15.24 59.88
C ASP A 8 43.96 -13.88 59.53
N GLY A 9 43.09 -12.90 59.32
CA GLY A 9 43.40 -11.48 59.45
C GLY A 9 43.65 -10.76 58.13
N PHE A 10 42.76 -9.84 57.76
CA PHE A 10 43.03 -8.42 57.99
C PHE A 10 41.78 -7.59 57.61
N MET A 11 41.34 -6.80 58.58
CA MET A 11 40.38 -5.72 58.41
C MET A 11 40.80 -4.76 57.28
N MET A 12 39.79 -4.08 56.73
CA MET A 12 39.90 -2.74 56.14
C MET A 12 40.36 -2.67 54.68
N ARG A 13 39.39 -2.63 53.75
CA ARG A 13 39.14 -1.47 52.85
C ARG A 13 38.30 -1.88 51.64
N ARG A 14 37.19 -1.14 51.47
CA ARG A 14 36.54 -0.78 50.18
C ARG A 14 35.84 -1.97 49.48
N LEU A 15 34.66 -1.88 48.87
CA LEU A 15 33.83 -0.78 48.40
C LEU A 15 32.42 -1.39 48.10
N LEU A 16 31.36 -0.59 48.28
CA LEU A 16 30.11 -0.47 47.47
C LEU A 16 29.61 -1.72 46.68
N SER A 17 28.33 -2.12 46.68
CA SER A 17 27.14 -1.27 46.45
C SER A 17 25.85 -2.05 46.70
N LEU A 18 24.80 -1.31 47.11
CA LEU A 18 23.38 -1.66 47.10
C LEU A 18 22.91 -2.37 45.82
N LEU A 19 21.96 -3.31 45.95
CA LEU A 19 20.85 -3.39 44.99
C LEU A 19 19.55 -3.77 45.70
N LEU A 20 18.69 -2.76 45.72
CA LEU A 20 17.31 -2.70 46.18
C LEU A 20 16.44 -3.44 45.15
N ILE A 21 15.81 -4.56 45.53
CA ILE A 21 14.79 -5.19 44.70
C ILE A 21 13.45 -4.52 45.05
N CYS A 22 13.24 -3.31 44.53
CA CYS A 22 11.90 -2.76 44.36
C CYS A 22 11.44 -3.16 42.96
N GLY A 23 10.53 -4.13 42.89
CA GLY A 23 9.81 -4.46 41.65
C GLY A 23 8.94 -3.28 41.25
N VAL A 24 9.47 -2.42 40.40
CA VAL A 24 8.68 -1.44 39.64
C VAL A 24 8.06 -2.20 38.48
N PHE A 25 6.74 -2.37 38.52
CA PHE A 25 5.95 -2.67 37.33
C PHE A 25 6.14 -1.52 36.35
N SER A 26 7.09 -1.66 35.43
CA SER A 26 7.14 -0.82 34.25
C SER A 26 5.94 -1.19 33.39
N PHE A 27 4.86 -0.41 33.51
CA PHE A 27 3.92 -0.22 32.42
C PHE A 27 4.77 0.18 31.20
N LEU A 28 4.99 -0.77 30.28
CA LEU A 28 5.30 -0.41 28.91
C LEU A 28 4.06 0.34 28.42
N ALA A 29 4.17 1.66 28.41
CA ALA A 29 3.30 2.49 27.60
C ALA A 29 3.50 2.00 26.17
N VAL A 30 2.59 1.14 25.71
CA VAL A 30 2.33 0.97 24.29
C VAL A 30 1.89 2.35 23.82
N THR A 31 2.84 3.13 23.34
CA THR A 31 2.52 4.30 22.55
C THR A 31 1.89 3.74 21.29
N ASN A 32 0.55 3.71 21.25
CA ASN A 32 -0.20 3.66 20.02
C ASN A 32 0.19 4.92 19.24
N LYS A 33 1.28 4.81 18.47
CA LYS A 33 1.58 5.74 17.41
C LYS A 33 0.59 5.36 16.32
N ALA A 34 -0.63 5.91 16.42
CA ALA A 34 -1.54 5.93 15.31
C ALA A 34 -0.75 6.49 14.13
N SER A 35 -0.56 5.68 13.09
CA SER A 35 0.08 6.07 11.85
C SER A 35 -0.83 7.09 11.18
N ASN A 36 -0.66 8.35 11.55
CA ASN A 36 -1.17 9.46 10.76
C ASN A 36 -0.29 9.52 9.50
N ALA A 37 -0.65 8.72 8.50
CA ALA A 37 -0.33 9.02 7.11
C ALA A 37 -0.88 10.43 6.83
N MET A 38 0.00 11.43 6.91
CA MET A 38 -0.32 12.79 6.53
C MET A 38 -0.01 12.93 5.04
N SER A 39 -1.03 13.20 4.24
CA SER A 39 -0.84 13.86 2.94
C SER A 39 -0.21 15.23 3.24
N VAL A 40 1.10 15.34 3.03
CA VAL A 40 1.86 16.56 3.25
C VAL A 40 2.13 17.16 1.88
N GLN A 41 1.49 18.29 1.59
CA GLN A 41 1.77 19.04 0.39
C GLN A 41 3.09 19.80 0.59
N THR A 42 4.22 19.20 0.19
CA THR A 42 5.54 19.84 0.28
C THR A 42 6.32 19.82 -1.04
N GLY A 43 7.25 20.77 -1.14
CA GLY A 43 8.49 20.67 -1.90
C GLY A 43 8.40 20.67 -3.43
N ILE A 44 8.05 19.52 -4.00
CA ILE A 44 8.26 19.24 -5.42
C ILE A 44 7.16 19.88 -6.28
N ASN A 45 7.57 20.60 -7.31
CA ASN A 45 6.62 21.26 -8.21
C ASN A 45 6.37 20.43 -9.48
N TYR A 46 5.32 20.81 -10.20
CA TYR A 46 4.90 20.16 -11.44
C TYR A 46 6.04 20.00 -12.47
N ASP A 47 6.85 21.04 -12.67
CA ASP A 47 7.91 21.04 -13.70
C ASP A 47 9.03 20.06 -13.32
N GLU A 48 9.36 19.97 -12.04
CA GLU A 48 10.34 19.01 -11.52
C GLU A 48 9.88 17.57 -11.76
N VAL A 49 8.62 17.24 -11.45
CA VAL A 49 8.08 15.89 -11.69
C VAL A 49 8.00 15.59 -13.19
N ALA A 50 7.56 16.54 -14.00
CA ALA A 50 7.53 16.37 -15.46
C ALA A 50 8.93 16.07 -16.03
N ASP A 51 9.97 16.76 -15.52
CA ASP A 51 11.35 16.51 -15.89
C ASP A 51 11.88 15.15 -15.42
N LEU A 52 11.51 14.70 -14.22
CA LEU A 52 11.83 13.35 -13.74
C LEU A 52 11.24 12.29 -14.68
N ILE A 53 9.96 12.42 -15.05
CA ILE A 53 9.27 11.52 -15.98
C ILE A 53 9.96 11.52 -17.35
N ARG A 54 10.32 12.68 -17.90
CA ARG A 54 11.03 12.75 -19.20
C ARG A 54 12.39 12.06 -19.17
N LYS A 55 13.14 12.22 -18.07
CA LYS A 55 14.51 11.70 -17.93
C LYS A 55 14.53 10.20 -17.63
N GLN A 56 13.59 9.70 -16.83
CA GLN A 56 13.65 8.35 -16.26
C GLN A 56 12.58 7.40 -16.81
N GLY A 57 11.48 7.92 -17.37
CA GLY A 57 10.38 7.12 -17.87
C GLY A 57 10.74 6.29 -19.11
N LYS A 58 10.13 5.11 -19.22
CA LYS A 58 10.36 4.13 -20.30
C LYS A 58 9.99 4.67 -21.69
N LYS A 59 9.00 5.56 -21.82
CA LYS A 59 8.44 6.04 -23.10
C LYS A 59 9.07 7.33 -23.65
N GLN A 60 10.26 7.71 -23.19
CA GLN A 60 11.10 8.83 -23.67
C GLN A 60 10.38 9.84 -24.60
N ASN A 61 9.82 10.91 -24.02
CA ASN A 61 9.11 12.01 -24.69
C ASN A 61 7.69 11.72 -25.25
N ALA A 62 7.06 10.58 -24.95
CA ALA A 62 5.69 10.27 -25.39
C ALA A 62 4.60 10.48 -24.32
N TYR A 63 4.92 11.04 -23.17
CA TYR A 63 3.97 11.22 -22.07
C TYR A 63 3.08 12.46 -22.23
N TYR A 64 1.83 12.36 -21.77
CA TYR A 64 0.87 13.45 -21.78
C TYR A 64 0.89 14.23 -20.45
N PHE A 65 1.58 15.37 -20.44
CA PHE A 65 1.73 16.17 -19.22
C PHE A 65 0.56 17.07 -18.82
N PRO A 66 -0.31 17.59 -19.71
CA PRO A 66 -1.38 18.50 -19.27
C PRO A 66 -2.34 17.91 -18.22
N GLY A 67 -2.44 16.58 -18.13
CA GLY A 67 -3.19 15.86 -17.10
C GLY A 67 -2.34 15.30 -15.97
N LEU A 68 -1.13 15.84 -15.74
CA LEU A 68 -0.23 15.40 -14.67
C LEU A 68 -0.77 15.87 -13.30
N PHE A 69 -0.94 14.91 -12.41
CA PHE A 69 -1.27 15.11 -11.00
C PHE A 69 -0.19 14.45 -10.15
N THR A 70 0.18 15.08 -9.05
CA THR A 70 1.29 14.67 -8.20
C THR A 70 0.94 14.83 -6.73
N GLU A 71 1.40 13.89 -5.91
CA GLU A 71 1.28 13.94 -4.46
C GLU A 71 2.55 13.37 -3.83
N GLU A 72 2.99 13.97 -2.71
CA GLU A 72 4.02 13.40 -1.85
C GLU A 72 3.36 12.58 -0.74
N LEU A 73 3.82 11.34 -0.56
CA LEU A 73 3.26 10.41 0.39
C LEU A 73 4.37 9.58 1.02
N ASN A 74 4.28 9.34 2.31
CA ASN A 74 5.20 8.43 3.00
C ASN A 74 4.66 7.01 2.89
N VAL A 75 5.28 6.16 2.06
CA VAL A 75 4.77 4.81 1.78
C VAL A 75 5.60 3.67 2.39
N ASP A 76 6.70 3.99 3.08
CA ASP A 76 7.58 2.99 3.72
C ASP A 76 8.03 3.36 5.16
N LEU A 77 7.51 4.47 5.69
CA LEU A 77 7.77 5.02 7.03
C LEU A 77 9.16 5.60 7.27
N ASP A 78 9.93 5.87 6.23
CA ASP A 78 11.17 6.62 6.35
C ASP A 78 10.93 8.16 6.47
N PRO A 79 11.94 8.98 6.78
CA PRO A 79 11.78 10.45 6.82
C PRO A 79 11.58 11.11 5.46
N GLU A 80 11.90 10.41 4.39
CA GLU A 80 11.76 10.83 3.02
C GLU A 80 10.31 10.63 2.55
N LEU A 81 9.91 11.32 1.47
CA LEU A 81 8.56 11.20 0.92
C LEU A 81 8.69 10.75 -0.52
N GLU A 82 7.89 9.76 -0.90
CA GLU A 82 7.75 9.31 -2.26
C GLU A 82 6.84 10.26 -3.04
N VAL A 83 7.15 10.43 -4.32
CA VAL A 83 6.29 11.18 -5.23
C VAL A 83 5.47 10.19 -6.04
N LEU A 84 4.16 10.18 -5.81
CA LEU A 84 3.19 9.50 -6.65
C LEU A 84 2.75 10.47 -7.74
N ALA A 85 2.83 10.05 -8.99
CA ALA A 85 2.43 10.87 -10.12
C ALA A 85 1.57 10.08 -11.10
N ARG A 86 0.53 10.69 -11.62
CA ARG A 86 -0.28 10.14 -12.72
C ARG A 86 -0.47 11.14 -13.83
N THR A 87 -0.56 10.64 -15.05
CA THR A 87 -1.02 11.43 -16.21
C THR A 87 -2.38 10.90 -16.69
N HIS A 88 -3.23 11.81 -17.16
CA HIS A 88 -4.52 11.46 -17.73
C HIS A 88 -4.66 12.04 -19.15
N GLY A 89 -4.55 11.19 -20.18
CA GLY A 89 -4.60 11.57 -21.59
C GLY A 89 -5.96 11.38 -22.27
N GLY A 90 -6.94 10.81 -21.55
CA GLY A 90 -8.29 10.50 -22.03
C GLY A 90 -8.95 9.45 -21.13
N VAL A 91 -10.21 9.06 -21.41
CA VAL A 91 -11.05 8.25 -20.50
C VAL A 91 -10.38 6.95 -20.02
N HIS A 92 -9.46 6.37 -20.81
CA HIS A 92 -8.75 5.12 -20.49
C HIS A 92 -7.24 5.19 -20.71
N LEU A 93 -6.68 6.37 -20.98
CA LEU A 93 -5.25 6.55 -21.23
C LEU A 93 -4.61 7.26 -20.06
N GLY A 94 -3.62 6.61 -19.46
CA GLY A 94 -2.82 7.22 -18.41
C GLY A 94 -1.54 6.43 -18.16
N ASP A 95 -0.65 7.09 -17.44
CA ASP A 95 0.58 6.51 -16.93
C ASP A 95 0.71 6.88 -15.46
N PHE A 96 1.19 5.93 -14.65
CA PHE A 96 1.40 6.09 -13.23
C PHE A 96 2.85 5.81 -12.86
N PHE A 97 3.40 6.64 -11.98
CA PHE A 97 4.81 6.67 -11.60
C PHE A 97 4.94 6.79 -10.09
N ILE A 98 5.97 6.15 -9.54
CA ILE A 98 6.42 6.37 -8.17
C ILE A 98 7.92 6.67 -8.19
N PHE A 99 8.28 7.78 -7.57
CA PHE A 99 9.67 8.17 -7.37
C PHE A 99 10.02 8.11 -5.89
N ASP A 100 11.11 7.42 -5.61
CA ASP A 100 11.74 7.31 -4.29
C ASP A 100 12.78 8.41 -4.13
N LYS A 101 12.73 9.12 -3.00
CA LYS A 101 13.67 10.20 -2.67
C LYS A 101 14.89 9.62 -1.98
N GLN A 102 16.01 9.62 -2.69
CA GLN A 102 17.27 9.14 -2.17
C GLN A 102 17.82 10.07 -1.08
N SER A 103 18.66 9.54 -0.19
CA SER A 103 19.29 10.28 0.92
C SER A 103 20.09 11.54 0.51
N GLU A 104 20.51 11.61 -0.76
CA GLU A 104 21.21 12.76 -1.36
C GLU A 104 20.25 13.86 -1.89
N GLY A 105 18.93 13.65 -1.75
CA GLY A 105 17.87 14.54 -2.21
C GLY A 105 17.47 14.36 -3.68
N SER A 106 18.07 13.41 -4.39
CA SER A 106 17.68 13.05 -5.76
C SER A 106 16.46 12.13 -5.77
N TYR A 107 15.66 12.17 -6.83
CA TYR A 107 14.52 11.27 -7.00
C TYR A 107 14.84 10.19 -8.04
N LYS A 108 14.45 8.94 -7.74
CA LYS A 108 14.64 7.78 -8.61
C LYS A 108 13.31 7.12 -8.93
N LEU A 109 13.05 6.88 -10.21
CA LEU A 109 11.88 6.13 -10.65
C LEU A 109 12.00 4.67 -10.19
N ILE A 110 11.07 4.23 -9.35
CA ILE A 110 11.01 2.85 -8.83
C ILE A 110 9.82 2.06 -9.37
N PHE A 111 8.78 2.75 -9.84
CA PHE A 111 7.60 2.11 -10.42
C PHE A 111 7.05 2.91 -11.60
N GLU A 112 6.70 2.22 -12.67
CA GLU A 112 6.01 2.80 -13.82
C GLU A 112 5.08 1.77 -14.46
N GLN A 113 3.80 2.13 -14.58
CA GLN A 113 2.78 1.35 -15.28
C GLN A 113 1.93 2.24 -16.20
N PRO A 114 1.46 1.71 -17.34
CA PRO A 114 0.51 2.39 -18.22
C PRO A 114 -0.91 2.31 -17.65
N TRP A 115 -1.09 2.76 -16.41
CA TRP A 115 -2.36 2.74 -15.69
C TRP A 115 -3.00 4.13 -15.70
N ASN A 116 -4.27 4.18 -16.08
CA ASN A 116 -5.11 5.32 -15.82
C ASN A 116 -5.64 5.25 -14.39
N VAL A 117 -4.90 5.88 -13.47
CA VAL A 117 -5.21 5.90 -12.04
C VAL A 117 -6.25 6.97 -11.74
N GLU A 118 -7.35 6.59 -11.08
CA GLU A 118 -8.42 7.48 -10.64
C GLU A 118 -8.07 8.15 -9.31
N SER A 119 -7.60 7.35 -8.34
CA SER A 119 -7.25 7.78 -6.99
C SER A 119 -6.29 6.80 -6.32
N TRP A 120 -5.65 7.25 -5.25
CA TRP A 120 -4.90 6.41 -4.32
C TRP A 120 -5.12 6.87 -2.89
N ASP A 121 -4.83 6.00 -1.92
CA ASP A 121 -4.92 6.31 -0.48
C ASP A 121 -4.10 5.31 0.35
N ILE A 122 -3.74 5.68 1.58
CA ILE A 122 -3.14 4.76 2.55
C ILE A 122 -4.24 4.04 3.33
N GLU A 123 -4.20 2.72 3.31
CA GLU A 123 -5.09 1.89 4.11
C GLU A 123 -4.64 1.84 5.57
N HIS A 124 -5.59 1.63 6.48
CA HIS A 124 -5.28 1.49 7.91
C HIS A 124 -4.60 0.16 8.25
N THR A 125 -4.71 -0.83 7.37
CA THR A 125 -4.04 -2.12 7.48
C THR A 125 -2.64 -2.08 6.86
N HIS A 126 -1.75 -2.94 7.34
CA HIS A 126 -0.34 -2.99 6.95
C HIS A 126 0.00 -4.31 6.25
N ALA A 127 0.98 -4.28 5.34
CA ALA A 127 1.49 -5.45 4.63
C ALA A 127 2.32 -6.38 5.54
N ASP A 128 2.82 -5.83 6.64
CA ASP A 128 3.43 -6.53 7.76
C ASP A 128 3.16 -5.76 9.06
N LEU A 129 4.08 -5.79 10.04
CA LEU A 129 3.90 -5.07 11.30
C LEU A 129 3.81 -3.55 11.15
N LEU A 130 4.45 -2.98 10.12
CA LEU A 130 4.65 -1.54 10.00
C LEU A 130 4.47 -1.00 8.58
N THR A 131 4.65 -1.80 7.54
CA THR A 131 4.60 -1.28 6.17
C THR A 131 3.17 -0.97 5.74
N PRO A 132 2.83 0.29 5.42
CA PRO A 132 1.47 0.67 5.05
C PRO A 132 1.06 0.04 3.71
N LEU A 133 -0.21 -0.36 3.60
CA LEU A 133 -0.81 -0.70 2.32
C LEU A 133 -1.29 0.57 1.63
N VAL A 134 -0.99 0.70 0.35
CA VAL A 134 -1.47 1.78 -0.51
C VAL A 134 -2.49 1.20 -1.49
N ARG A 135 -3.72 1.69 -1.40
CA ARG A 135 -4.77 1.38 -2.36
C ARG A 135 -4.63 2.29 -3.57
N ILE A 136 -4.60 1.71 -4.76
CA ILE A 136 -4.65 2.42 -6.04
C ILE A 136 -5.89 1.96 -6.80
N ILE A 137 -6.72 2.91 -7.24
CA ILE A 137 -7.89 2.63 -8.08
C ILE A 137 -7.54 2.94 -9.52
N THR A 138 -7.66 1.95 -10.40
CA THR A 138 -7.42 2.10 -11.84
C THR A 138 -8.72 2.01 -12.63
N LEU A 139 -8.71 2.63 -13.80
CA LEU A 139 -9.81 2.63 -14.76
C LEU A 139 -9.29 2.23 -16.13
N THR A 140 -9.86 1.21 -16.75
CA THR A 140 -9.59 0.83 -18.14
C THR A 140 -10.89 0.57 -18.88
N GLY A 141 -10.89 0.68 -20.19
CA GLY A 141 -12.10 0.50 -20.98
C GLY A 141 -12.06 1.10 -22.38
N GLY A 142 -13.25 1.23 -22.94
CA GLY A 142 -13.52 1.76 -24.27
C GLY A 142 -14.99 1.63 -24.63
N THR A 143 -15.32 1.67 -25.92
CA THR A 143 -16.70 1.45 -26.37
C THR A 143 -17.17 0.06 -25.96
N GLY A 144 -18.15 0.00 -25.04
CA GLY A 144 -18.73 -1.25 -24.56
C GLY A 144 -17.97 -1.95 -23.43
N LEU A 145 -16.86 -1.40 -22.93
CA LEU A 145 -16.10 -1.95 -21.81
C LEU A 145 -15.74 -0.87 -20.80
N ASP A 146 -15.97 -1.12 -19.51
CA ASP A 146 -15.60 -0.22 -18.41
C ASP A 146 -15.21 -1.07 -17.20
N VAL A 147 -13.93 -1.05 -16.83
CA VAL A 147 -13.36 -1.83 -15.73
C VAL A 147 -12.70 -0.89 -14.74
N ARG A 148 -13.06 -1.06 -13.47
CA ARG A 148 -12.43 -0.42 -12.32
C ARG A 148 -11.85 -1.49 -11.42
N GLU A 149 -10.56 -1.38 -11.13
CA GLU A 149 -9.84 -2.30 -10.26
C GLU A 149 -9.26 -1.56 -9.06
N ALA A 150 -9.18 -2.27 -7.94
CA ALA A 150 -8.39 -1.85 -6.78
C ALA A 150 -7.13 -2.70 -6.72
N HIS A 151 -5.99 -2.04 -6.59
CA HIS A 151 -4.69 -2.64 -6.33
C HIS A 151 -4.28 -2.29 -4.91
N LEU A 152 -3.98 -3.29 -4.08
CA LEU A 152 -3.32 -3.09 -2.81
C LEU A 152 -1.83 -3.31 -3.02
N MET A 153 -1.07 -2.23 -2.87
CA MET A 153 0.37 -2.18 -3.09
C MET A 153 1.08 -1.83 -1.78
N TYR A 154 2.38 -2.06 -1.73
CA TYR A 154 3.24 -1.57 -0.64
C TYR A 154 4.70 -1.53 -1.08
N MET A 155 5.52 -0.78 -0.35
CA MET A 155 6.97 -0.70 -0.55
C MET A 155 7.69 -1.54 0.49
N HIS A 156 8.49 -2.50 0.05
CA HIS A 156 9.41 -3.19 0.95
C HIS A 156 10.60 -2.31 1.32
N ASP A 157 11.29 -2.68 2.41
CA ASP A 157 12.54 -2.11 2.94
C ASP A 157 13.68 -1.85 1.93
N ARG A 158 13.64 -2.48 0.75
CA ARG A 158 14.61 -2.31 -0.35
C ARG A 158 14.11 -1.38 -1.47
N GLY A 159 13.06 -0.62 -1.23
CA GLY A 159 12.42 0.26 -2.20
C GLY A 159 11.70 -0.46 -3.34
N VAL A 160 11.27 -1.71 -3.10
CA VAL A 160 10.59 -2.53 -4.10
C VAL A 160 9.09 -2.41 -3.93
N TRP A 161 8.44 -1.76 -4.89
CA TRP A 161 6.99 -1.63 -4.96
C TRP A 161 6.34 -2.95 -5.40
N THR A 162 5.47 -3.51 -4.55
CA THR A 162 4.90 -4.86 -4.71
C THR A 162 3.38 -4.85 -4.62
N GLU A 163 2.73 -5.59 -5.52
CA GLU A 163 1.27 -5.82 -5.48
C GLU A 163 0.94 -6.98 -4.55
N ALA A 164 0.23 -6.68 -3.47
CA ALA A 164 -0.27 -7.66 -2.50
C ALA A 164 -1.57 -8.30 -2.97
N TRP A 165 -2.42 -7.53 -3.67
CA TRP A 165 -3.73 -7.98 -4.14
C TRP A 165 -4.28 -7.07 -5.25
N ILE A 166 -5.11 -7.66 -6.09
CA ILE A 166 -5.92 -6.96 -7.10
C ILE A 166 -7.34 -7.51 -7.06
N GLY A 167 -8.34 -6.63 -7.23
CA GLY A 167 -9.72 -7.06 -7.40
C GLY A 167 -10.58 -6.06 -8.17
N THR A 168 -11.52 -6.60 -8.94
CA THR A 168 -12.48 -5.83 -9.73
C THR A 168 -13.53 -5.19 -8.82
N LEU A 169 -13.61 -3.86 -8.83
CA LEU A 169 -14.68 -3.10 -8.16
C LEU A 169 -15.89 -2.92 -9.07
N LYS A 170 -15.65 -2.82 -10.38
CA LYS A 170 -16.70 -2.76 -11.39
C LYS A 170 -16.16 -3.31 -12.69
N GLU A 171 -16.95 -4.11 -13.37
CA GLU A 171 -16.73 -4.43 -14.77
C GLU A 171 -18.08 -4.38 -15.48
N ARG A 172 -18.13 -3.66 -16.59
CA ARG A 172 -19.28 -3.63 -17.48
C ARG A 172 -18.83 -3.97 -18.88
N THR A 173 -19.38 -5.03 -19.43
CA THR A 173 -19.12 -5.48 -20.80
C THR A 173 -20.43 -5.53 -21.57
N VAL A 174 -20.47 -4.89 -22.74
CA VAL A 174 -21.62 -4.90 -23.66
C VAL A 174 -21.33 -5.90 -24.77
N PHE A 175 -22.20 -6.88 -24.94
CA PHE A 175 -22.13 -7.84 -26.04
C PHE A 175 -23.54 -8.07 -26.60
N GLU A 176 -23.70 -7.81 -27.90
CA GLU A 176 -25.02 -7.76 -28.56
C GLU A 176 -25.97 -6.83 -27.78
N ASP A 177 -27.19 -7.29 -27.49
CA ASP A 177 -28.20 -6.54 -26.74
C ASP A 177 -28.13 -6.80 -25.23
N ASN A 178 -26.99 -7.26 -24.71
CA ASN A 178 -26.82 -7.63 -23.31
C ASN A 178 -25.66 -6.88 -22.65
N VAL A 179 -25.87 -6.49 -21.40
CA VAL A 179 -24.83 -5.97 -20.49
C VAL A 179 -24.50 -7.04 -19.48
N HIS A 180 -23.24 -7.46 -19.46
CA HIS A 180 -22.64 -8.17 -18.35
C HIS A 180 -22.11 -7.15 -17.34
N LEU A 181 -22.58 -7.20 -16.10
CA LEU A 181 -22.19 -6.27 -15.04
C LEU A 181 -21.69 -7.03 -13.81
N ILE A 182 -20.46 -6.75 -13.42
CA ILE A 182 -19.85 -7.16 -12.16
C ILE A 182 -19.75 -5.92 -11.27
N MET A 183 -20.29 -6.01 -10.06
CA MET A 183 -20.13 -5.00 -9.01
C MET A 183 -19.41 -5.66 -7.84
N GLY A 184 -18.22 -5.19 -7.53
CA GLY A 184 -17.37 -5.71 -6.47
C GLY A 184 -17.00 -4.66 -5.43
N SER A 185 -16.62 -5.15 -4.26
CA SER A 185 -16.02 -4.32 -3.22
C SER A 185 -15.29 -5.23 -2.24
N TYR A 186 -14.40 -4.65 -1.45
CA TYR A 186 -13.66 -5.37 -0.43
C TYR A 186 -13.62 -4.56 0.86
N GLN A 187 -13.30 -5.25 1.95
CA GLN A 187 -13.02 -4.68 3.26
C GLN A 187 -11.81 -5.39 3.85
N LEU A 188 -10.92 -4.62 4.46
CA LEU A 188 -9.86 -5.14 5.31
C LEU A 188 -10.36 -5.19 6.74
N ASN A 189 -10.13 -6.32 7.40
CA ASN A 189 -10.44 -6.48 8.82
C ASN A 189 -9.19 -6.16 9.65
N ASP A 190 -9.16 -4.98 10.26
CA ASP A 190 -8.04 -4.52 11.07
C ASP A 190 -7.76 -5.40 12.31
N ASP A 191 -8.75 -6.18 12.76
CA ASP A 191 -8.59 -7.07 13.92
C ASP A 191 -7.70 -8.28 13.62
N ASN A 192 -7.72 -8.79 12.38
CA ASN A 192 -7.05 -10.05 12.02
C ASN A 192 -6.33 -10.03 10.66
N GLY A 193 -6.29 -8.89 9.99
CA GLY A 193 -5.61 -8.69 8.70
C GLY A 193 -6.25 -9.42 7.52
N GLN A 194 -7.48 -9.95 7.65
CA GLN A 194 -8.16 -10.62 6.54
C GLN A 194 -8.75 -9.63 5.55
N LEU A 195 -8.68 -9.96 4.27
CA LEU A 195 -9.37 -9.23 3.22
C LEU A 195 -10.64 -9.99 2.83
N PHE A 196 -11.80 -9.36 3.00
CA PHE A 196 -13.08 -9.84 2.52
C PHE A 196 -13.38 -9.19 1.19
N TYR A 197 -13.56 -9.98 0.14
CA TYR A 197 -13.89 -9.50 -1.19
C TYR A 197 -15.17 -10.15 -1.68
N TRP A 198 -16.11 -9.34 -2.13
CA TRP A 198 -17.33 -9.86 -2.74
C TRP A 198 -17.56 -9.25 -4.11
N GLN A 199 -18.24 -10.03 -4.94
CA GLN A 199 -18.69 -9.60 -6.26
C GLN A 199 -20.13 -10.05 -6.45
N THR A 200 -20.92 -9.19 -7.08
CA THR A 200 -22.24 -9.53 -7.60
C THR A 200 -22.21 -9.44 -9.12
N VAL A 201 -22.61 -10.53 -9.77
CA VAL A 201 -22.69 -10.65 -11.23
C VAL A 201 -24.15 -10.56 -11.66
N MET A 202 -24.42 -9.75 -12.67
CA MET A 202 -25.75 -9.52 -13.25
C MET A 202 -25.64 -9.46 -14.77
N ASP A 203 -26.67 -9.98 -15.45
CA ASP A 203 -26.87 -9.72 -16.88
C ASP A 203 -28.18 -8.97 -17.08
N VAL A 204 -28.12 -7.92 -17.90
CA VAL A 204 -29.24 -7.02 -18.18
C VAL A 204 -29.43 -6.94 -19.71
N SER A 205 -30.68 -7.10 -20.16
CA SER A 205 -31.03 -6.88 -21.57
C SER A 205 -31.11 -5.37 -21.82
N LEU A 206 -30.44 -4.87 -22.85
CA LEU A 206 -30.50 -3.47 -23.28
C LEU A 206 -31.84 -3.11 -23.94
N GLU A 207 -32.51 -4.08 -24.56
CA GLU A 207 -33.81 -3.87 -25.21
C GLU A 207 -34.92 -3.60 -24.18
N THR A 208 -34.96 -4.42 -23.12
CA THR A 208 -36.03 -4.38 -22.11
C THR A 208 -35.61 -3.63 -20.85
N ASN A 209 -34.31 -3.41 -20.64
CA ASN A 209 -33.72 -2.96 -19.38
C ASN A 209 -34.07 -3.89 -18.20
N GLU A 210 -34.39 -5.15 -18.50
CA GLU A 210 -34.73 -6.17 -17.51
C GLU A 210 -33.55 -7.10 -17.25
N GLN A 211 -33.51 -7.62 -16.03
CA GLN A 211 -32.53 -8.61 -15.61
C GLN A 211 -32.82 -9.97 -16.25
N ILE A 212 -31.82 -10.54 -16.93
CA ILE A 212 -31.96 -11.81 -17.68
C ILE A 212 -31.97 -13.01 -16.72
N ARG A 213 -31.13 -12.97 -15.69
CA ARG A 213 -31.01 -14.03 -14.66
C ARG A 213 -30.81 -13.43 -13.29
N LYS A 214 -31.24 -14.13 -12.24
CA LYS A 214 -31.06 -13.70 -10.84
C LYS A 214 -29.59 -13.35 -10.56
N PRO A 215 -29.28 -12.27 -9.81
CA PRO A 215 -27.91 -11.92 -9.48
C PRO A 215 -27.25 -13.05 -8.69
N GLN A 216 -25.95 -13.23 -8.92
CA GLN A 216 -25.13 -14.15 -8.14
C GLN A 216 -24.06 -13.37 -7.38
N THR A 217 -24.02 -13.55 -6.06
CA THR A 217 -23.01 -12.92 -5.21
C THR A 217 -22.07 -13.99 -4.67
N THR A 218 -20.77 -13.77 -4.84
CA THR A 218 -19.70 -14.60 -4.28
C THR A 218 -18.92 -13.81 -3.25
N LEU A 219 -18.57 -14.44 -2.14
CA LEU A 219 -17.67 -13.90 -1.12
C LEU A 219 -16.41 -14.76 -1.09
N LYS A 220 -15.25 -14.11 -1.08
CA LYS A 220 -13.94 -14.71 -0.88
C LYS A 220 -13.27 -14.03 0.31
N VAL A 221 -12.55 -14.82 1.09
CA VAL A 221 -11.76 -14.34 2.23
C VAL A 221 -10.31 -14.64 1.92
N TYR A 222 -9.43 -13.69 2.14
CA TYR A 222 -8.00 -13.82 1.91
C TYR A 222 -7.23 -13.58 3.20
N GLU A 223 -6.11 -14.26 3.33
CA GLU A 223 -5.14 -14.07 4.40
C GLU A 223 -3.84 -13.54 3.81
N LEU A 224 -3.22 -12.57 4.49
CA LEU A 224 -1.95 -12.03 4.07
C LEU A 224 -0.82 -13.00 4.42
N MET A 225 -0.19 -13.58 3.40
CA MET A 225 0.89 -14.55 3.53
C MET A 225 2.08 -14.11 2.68
N ASN A 226 3.24 -13.90 3.33
CA ASN A 226 4.48 -13.48 2.65
C ASN A 226 4.27 -12.22 1.77
N GLY A 227 3.53 -11.23 2.27
CA GLY A 227 3.26 -9.98 1.56
C GLY A 227 2.21 -10.07 0.45
N ARG A 228 1.49 -11.19 0.32
CA ARG A 228 0.40 -11.35 -0.65
C ARG A 228 -0.88 -11.87 -0.02
N PHE A 229 -2.02 -11.37 -0.45
CA PHE A 229 -3.31 -11.91 -0.03
C PHE A 229 -3.59 -13.20 -0.80
N VAL A 230 -3.69 -14.32 -0.06
CA VAL A 230 -3.96 -15.65 -0.60
C VAL A 230 -5.37 -16.08 -0.18
N GLU A 231 -6.17 -16.56 -1.13
CA GLU A 231 -7.55 -16.99 -0.88
C GLU A 231 -7.56 -18.15 0.13
N LYS A 232 -8.42 -18.03 1.14
CA LYS A 232 -8.63 -19.04 2.16
C LYS A 232 -9.55 -20.12 1.60
N ASN A 233 -9.04 -21.35 1.56
CA ASN A 233 -9.81 -22.53 1.17
C ASN A 233 -10.85 -22.93 2.24
#